data_AF-A0A7C1JF19-F1
#
_entry.id   AF-A0A7C1JF19-F1
#
_cell.length_a   1.000
_cell.length_b   1.000
_cell.length_c   1.000
_cell.angle_alpha   90.00
_cell.angle_beta   90.00
_cell.angle_gamma   90.00
#
_symmetry.space_group_name_H-M   'P 1'
#
loop_
_entity.id
_entity.type
_entity.pdbx_description
1 polymer ?
#
loop_
_entity_poly.entity_id
_entity_poly.type
_entity_poly.pdbx_seq_one_letter_code
_entity_poly.pdbx_strand_id
1 'polypeptide(L)' 'MGLSGLEIYKLLPRTNCKKCGQPTCLAFAMKLAAKQAELSACP' A
#
# COMPACT_ATOMS: atom_id res chain seq x y z
N MET A 1 12.89 11.46 7.29
CA MET A 1 11.49 11.03 7.45
C MET A 1 11.18 9.94 6.45
N GLY A 2 10.82 8.73 6.88
CA GLY A 2 10.24 7.73 5.99
C GLY A 2 8.81 8.12 5.63
N LEU A 3 8.37 7.82 4.40
CA LEU A 3 6.98 8.02 4.00
C LEU A 3 6.08 7.22 4.96
N SER A 4 5.13 7.89 5.62
CA SER A 4 4.13 7.23 6.45
C SER A 4 3.21 6.38 5.55
N GLY A 5 2.70 5.25 6.06
CA GLY A 5 1.72 4.46 5.31
C GLY A 5 0.47 5.25 4.94
N LEU A 6 0.15 6.33 5.66
CA LEU A 6 -0.90 7.28 5.29
C LEU A 6 -0.55 8.09 4.03
N GLU A 7 0.69 8.53 3.89
CA GLU A 7 1.14 9.29 2.71
C GLU A 7 1.17 8.38 1.48
N ILE A 8 1.62 7.13 1.63
CA ILE A 8 1.56 6.13 0.56
C ILE A 8 0.10 5.84 0.19
N TYR A 9 -0.78 5.68 1.18
CA TYR A 9 -2.21 5.45 0.94
C TYR A 9 -2.86 6.57 0.14
N LYS A 10 -2.38 7.81 0.28
CA LYS A 10 -2.88 8.94 -0.51
C LYS A 10 -2.57 8.80 -2.00
N LEU A 11 -1.44 8.17 -2.34
CA LEU A 11 -0.96 7.95 -3.71
C LEU A 11 -1.55 6.69 -4.37
N LEU A 12 -2.08 5.76 -3.57
CA LEU A 12 -2.71 4.54 -4.09
C LEU A 12 -4.12 4.83 -4.65
N PRO A 13 -4.62 3.98 -5.57
CA PRO A 13 -5.93 4.17 -6.21
C PRO A 13 -7.14 3.97 -5.28
N ARG A 14 -6.93 3.55 -4.02
CA ARG A 14 -7.98 3.33 -2.97
C ARG A 14 -9.17 2.45 -3.40
N THR A 15 -8.99 1.61 -4.40
CA THR A 15 -10.03 0.69 -4.91
C THR A 15 -10.29 -0.48 -3.99
N ASN A 16 -9.37 -0.79 -3.07
CA ASN A 16 -9.40 -1.97 -2.21
C ASN A 16 -9.63 -3.27 -3.01
N CYS A 17 -9.02 -3.36 -4.20
CA CYS A 17 -9.23 -4.46 -5.14
C CYS A 17 -8.66 -5.81 -4.69
N LYS A 18 -7.84 -5.83 -3.63
CA LYS A 18 -7.17 -7.02 -3.06
C LYS A 18 -6.25 -7.79 -4.03
N LYS A 19 -5.98 -7.24 -5.22
CA LYS A 19 -5.11 -7.86 -6.23
C LYS A 19 -3.65 -7.96 -5.80
N CYS A 20 -3.21 -7.08 -4.91
CA CYS A 20 -1.90 -7.12 -4.25
C CYS A 20 -1.82 -8.09 -3.06
N GLY A 21 -2.84 -8.93 -2.84
CA GLY A 21 -2.90 -9.89 -1.74
C GLY A 21 -3.13 -9.27 -0.36
N GLN A 22 -3.41 -7.96 -0.28
CA GLN A 22 -3.73 -7.26 0.97
C GLN A 22 -5.24 -6.97 1.07
N PRO A 23 -5.82 -7.00 2.28
CA PRO A 23 -7.26 -6.84 2.47
C PRO A 23 -7.76 -5.44 2.09
N THR A 24 -6.91 -4.42 2.20
CA THR A 24 -7.20 -3.02 1.85
C THR A 24 -5.97 -2.33 1.27
N CYS A 25 -6.17 -1.24 0.52
CA CYS A 25 -5.09 -0.38 0.05
C CYS A 25 -4.31 0.26 1.20
N LEU A 26 -4.96 0.52 2.35
CA LEU A 26 -4.29 1.02 3.55
C LEU A 26 -3.34 -0.03 4.15
N ALA A 27 -3.78 -1.29 4.23
CA ALA A 27 -2.92 -2.39 4.70
C ALA A 27 -1.71 -2.58 3.78
N PHE A 28 -1.93 -2.48 2.46
CA PHE A 28 -0.83 -2.47 1.49
C PHE A 28 0.12 -1.29 1.69
N ALA A 29 -0.40 -0.08 1.89
CA ALA A 29 0.40 1.11 2.14
C ALA A 29 1.26 1.00 3.40
N MET A 30 0.71 0.43 4.49
CA MET A 30 1.46 0.18 5.73
C MET A 30 2.59 -0.83 5.52
N LYS A 31 2.33 -1.93 4.80
CA LYS A 31 3.38 -2.89 4.45
C LYS A 31 4.43 -2.30 3.53
N LEU A 32 4.04 -1.48 2.56
CA LEU A 32 4.96 -0.78 1.67
C LEU A 32 5.84 0.22 2.44
N ALA A 33 5.25 0.96 3.40
CA ALA A 33 6.01 1.83 4.31
C ALA A 33 7.03 1.07 5.17
N ALA A 34 6.65 -0.14 5.61
CA ALA A 34 7.51 -1.04 6.38
C ALA A 34 8.50 -1.84 5.52
N LYS A 35 8.55 -1.62 4.19
CA LYS A 35 9.33 -2.41 3.21
C LYS A 35 9.03 -3.91 3.24
N GLN A 36 7.81 -4.28 3.63
CA GLN A 36 7.28 -5.65 3.65
C GLN A 36 6.46 -5.99 2.40
N ALA A 37 6.29 -5.04 1.48
CA ALA A 37 5.64 -5.21 0.19
C ALA A 37 6.34 -4.31 -0.83
N GLU A 38 6.25 -4.67 -2.12
CA GLU A 38 6.76 -3.86 -3.22
C GLU A 38 5.63 -3.16 -3.97
N LEU A 39 5.88 -1.97 -4.50
CA LEU A 39 4.88 -1.20 -5.26
C LEU A 39 4.37 -1.99 -6.47
N SER A 40 5.25 -2.77 -7.12
CA SER A 40 4.94 -3.63 -8.26
C SER A 40 3.89 -4.72 -7.97
N ALA A 41 3.62 -5.02 -6.70
CA ALA A 41 2.56 -5.95 -6.32
C ALA A 41 1.16 -5.32 -6.46
N CYS A 42 1.05 -3.99 -6.56
CA CYS A 42 -0.20 -3.33 -6.91
C CYS A 42 -0.30 -3.21 -8.44
N PRO A 43 -1.28 -3.87 -9.07
CA PRO A 43 -1.54 -3.71 -10.50
C PRO A 43 -2.23 -2.40 -10.84
#